data_AF-A0A9N9AM70-F1
#
_entry.id   AF-A0A9N9AM70-F1
#
_cell.length_a   1.000
_cell.length_b   1.000
_cell.length_c   1.000
_cell.angle_alpha   90.00
_cell.angle_beta   90.00
_cell.angle_gamma   90.00
#
_symmetry.space_group_name_H-M   'P 1'
#
loop_
_entity.id
_entity.type
_entity.pdbx_description
1 polymer ?
#
loop_
_entity_poly.entity_id
_entity_poly.type
_entity_poly.pdbx_seq_one_letter_code
_entity_poly.pdbx_strand_id
1 'polypeptide(L)'
;MQNSESVFSALGVHLEDHPRKDEGREMKTTTRLGKLLTKLGIAKKWWFEPYYFIPSETRQKFFAELDKYRDDVKLQDISFHSFMWKFHSSGSLTASEAVFALTALIEAGPYVADDLGARDAYPRIPASGSSNGAYFSEKDGWDLERAKVMLRCEKALGDTETAMIMSKGIELYKKLIEIIMTQATVCIKNLTTDSQVKRRGWVEIDNSTHVTFTKPGPLVRLAYIVTDNVKNSRRILVFVARGASDDRALVSIGHKSAQFEALAIERDLGFKTFDRRVIEMYSKEVENFIRQFRRRSTGHD
;
A
#
# COMPACT_ATOMS: atom_id res chain seq x y z
N MET A 1 -9.89 5.40 8.82
CA MET A 1 -9.54 4.31 9.76
C MET A 1 -9.33 2.97 9.05
N GLN A 2 -10.26 2.51 8.20
CA GLN A 2 -10.14 1.22 7.49
C GLN A 2 -8.80 1.02 6.74
N ASN A 3 -8.28 2.06 6.10
CA ASN A 3 -7.03 1.99 5.32
C ASN A 3 -5.76 2.29 6.15
N SER A 4 -5.83 2.29 7.49
CA SER A 4 -4.65 2.39 8.36
C SER A 4 -4.13 1.00 8.67
N GLU A 5 -2.85 0.74 8.45
CA GLU A 5 -2.21 -0.57 8.72
C GLU A 5 -2.37 -1.00 10.18
N SER A 6 -2.13 -0.09 11.12
CA SER A 6 -2.27 -0.37 12.56
C SER A 6 -3.70 -0.73 12.92
N VAL A 7 -4.69 0.00 12.38
CA VAL A 7 -6.12 -0.31 12.61
C VAL A 7 -6.53 -1.62 11.94
N PHE A 8 -6.08 -1.83 10.71
CA PHE A 8 -6.36 -3.02 9.92
C PHE A 8 -5.86 -4.28 10.63
N SER A 9 -4.63 -4.24 11.15
CA SER A 9 -4.00 -5.32 11.92
C SER A 9 -4.64 -5.51 13.29
N ALA A 10 -4.78 -4.45 14.08
CA ALA A 10 -5.28 -4.54 15.45
C ALA A 10 -6.74 -5.00 15.55
N LEU A 11 -7.60 -4.49 14.66
CA LEU A 11 -9.02 -4.83 14.68
C LEU A 11 -9.35 -6.07 13.85
N GLY A 12 -8.45 -6.51 12.96
CA GLY A 12 -8.69 -7.61 12.02
C GLY A 12 -9.77 -7.25 11.00
N VAL A 13 -9.69 -6.04 10.44
CA VAL A 13 -10.73 -5.48 9.54
C VAL A 13 -11.00 -6.38 8.32
N HIS A 14 -9.97 -7.10 7.85
CA HIS A 14 -10.07 -8.07 6.75
C HIS A 14 -10.94 -9.30 7.04
N LEU A 15 -11.21 -9.60 8.32
CA LEU A 15 -12.06 -10.71 8.75
C LEU A 15 -13.55 -10.35 8.71
N GLU A 16 -13.87 -9.09 8.41
CA GLU A 16 -15.23 -8.59 8.41
C GLU A 16 -15.82 -8.73 7.00
N ASP A 17 -17.07 -9.15 6.90
CA ASP A 17 -17.78 -9.20 5.63
C ASP A 17 -18.05 -7.76 5.16
N HIS A 18 -17.38 -7.36 4.08
CA HIS A 18 -17.68 -6.09 3.41
C HIS A 18 -19.07 -6.19 2.76
N PRO A 19 -19.97 -5.23 3.01
CA PRO A 19 -21.23 -5.20 2.30
C PRO A 19 -20.97 -4.97 0.81
N ARG A 20 -21.46 -5.87 -0.03
CA ARG A 20 -21.63 -5.60 -1.47
C ARG A 20 -22.62 -4.45 -1.61
N LYS A 21 -22.32 -3.49 -2.48
CA LYS A 21 -23.14 -2.29 -2.73
C LYS A 21 -24.54 -2.58 -3.31
N ASP A 22 -24.87 -3.82 -3.63
CA ASP A 22 -25.99 -4.14 -4.53
C ASP A 22 -27.26 -4.69 -3.87
N GLU A 23 -27.33 -4.83 -2.55
CA GLU A 23 -28.56 -5.32 -1.91
C GLU A 23 -29.05 -4.32 -0.87
N GLY A 24 -30.21 -3.70 -1.13
CA GLY A 24 -30.95 -2.80 -0.25
C GLY A 24 -31.47 -3.46 1.04
N ARG A 25 -30.64 -4.25 1.71
CA ARG A 25 -30.86 -4.80 3.04
C ARG A 25 -30.22 -3.89 4.08
N GLU A 26 -31.00 -3.53 5.10
CA GLU A 26 -30.50 -2.82 6.28
C GLU A 26 -29.24 -3.51 6.85
N MET A 27 -28.14 -2.76 6.86
CA MET A 27 -26.83 -3.15 7.37
C MET A 27 -26.90 -3.69 8.81
N LYS A 28 -26.73 -5.01 9.00
CA LYS A 28 -26.55 -5.64 10.31
C LYS A 28 -25.12 -6.08 10.67
N THR A 29 -24.09 -5.64 9.95
CA THR A 29 -22.71 -5.93 10.35
C THR A 29 -22.18 -4.89 11.34
N THR A 30 -22.27 -5.23 12.64
CA THR A 30 -21.52 -4.54 13.70
C THR A 30 -20.06 -4.97 13.65
N THR A 31 -19.34 -4.43 12.67
CA THR A 31 -17.88 -4.52 12.56
C THR A 31 -17.22 -4.11 13.87
N ARG A 32 -16.07 -4.71 14.23
CA ARG A 32 -15.25 -4.28 15.37
C ARG A 32 -14.86 -2.82 15.24
N LEU A 33 -14.56 -2.36 14.01
CA LEU A 33 -14.37 -0.94 13.73
C LEU A 33 -15.63 -0.13 14.01
N GLY A 34 -16.81 -0.59 13.57
CA GLY A 34 -18.08 0.07 13.89
C GLY A 34 -18.37 0.13 15.39
N LYS A 35 -18.11 -0.96 16.13
CA LYS A 35 -18.22 -1.01 17.59
C LYS A 35 -17.27 -0.02 18.27
N LEU A 36 -16.03 0.09 17.79
CA LEU A 36 -15.09 1.11 18.27
C LEU A 36 -15.63 2.52 17.99
N LEU A 37 -16.05 2.82 16.77
CA LEU A 37 -16.60 4.14 16.41
C LEU A 37 -17.83 4.50 17.26
N THR A 38 -18.71 3.53 17.55
CA THR A 38 -19.83 3.72 18.48
C THR A 38 -19.36 4.01 19.91
N LYS A 39 -18.36 3.27 20.42
CA LYS A 39 -17.77 3.53 21.75
C LYS A 39 -17.12 4.91 21.85
N LEU A 40 -16.57 5.42 20.75
CA LEU A 40 -16.01 6.78 20.65
C LEU A 40 -17.08 7.88 20.54
N GLY A 41 -18.37 7.52 20.55
CA GLY A 41 -19.47 8.48 20.44
C GLY A 41 -19.65 9.05 19.02
N ILE A 42 -19.07 8.41 17.99
CA ILE A 42 -19.26 8.85 16.60
C ILE A 42 -20.54 8.21 16.04
N ALA A 43 -21.53 9.04 15.75
CA ALA A 43 -22.77 8.58 15.11
C ALA A 43 -22.51 7.99 13.72
N LYS A 44 -23.24 6.93 13.36
CA LYS A 44 -23.07 6.19 12.09
C LYS A 44 -23.11 7.07 10.84
N LYS A 45 -23.95 8.12 10.85
CA LYS A 45 -24.03 9.09 9.75
C LYS A 45 -22.70 9.79 9.44
N TRP A 46 -21.81 9.92 10.42
CA TRP A 46 -20.51 10.57 10.26
C TRP A 46 -19.38 9.61 9.87
N TRP A 47 -19.62 8.29 9.81
CA TRP A 47 -18.56 7.31 9.55
C TRP A 47 -18.02 7.39 8.12
N PHE A 48 -18.84 7.87 7.19
CA PHE A 48 -18.53 7.95 5.77
C PHE A 48 -18.34 9.39 5.29
N GLU A 49 -18.53 10.36 6.17
CA GLU A 49 -18.36 11.77 5.85
C GLU A 49 -16.88 12.16 5.93
N PRO A 50 -16.40 13.04 5.03
CA PRO A 50 -15.09 13.64 5.16
C PRO A 50 -14.87 14.27 6.55
N TYR A 51 -13.67 14.11 7.10
CA TYR A 51 -13.34 14.54 8.46
C TYR A 51 -13.70 16.01 8.73
N TYR A 52 -13.55 16.89 7.74
CA TYR A 52 -13.85 18.30 7.90
C TYR A 52 -15.36 18.63 8.01
N PHE A 53 -16.26 17.72 7.61
CA PHE A 53 -17.71 17.84 7.81
C PHE A 53 -18.19 17.30 9.16
N ILE A 54 -17.35 16.55 9.88
CA ILE A 54 -17.68 16.07 11.23
C ILE A 54 -17.75 17.27 12.19
N PRO A 55 -18.78 17.36 13.06
CA PRO A 55 -18.91 18.46 14.01
C PRO A 55 -17.64 18.69 14.84
N SER A 56 -17.29 19.96 15.05
CA SER A 56 -16.05 20.33 15.75
C SER A 56 -15.92 19.69 17.13
N GLU A 57 -17.02 19.62 17.89
CA GLU A 57 -17.05 18.98 19.21
C GLU A 57 -16.67 17.49 19.13
N THR A 58 -17.23 16.76 18.14
CA THR A 58 -16.91 15.35 17.91
C THR A 58 -15.43 15.18 17.53
N ARG A 59 -14.89 16.07 16.70
CA ARG A 59 -13.47 16.04 16.31
C ARG A 59 -12.53 16.29 17.48
N GLN A 60 -12.86 17.25 18.33
CA GLN A 60 -12.05 17.59 19.51
C GLN A 60 -12.03 16.45 20.54
N LYS A 61 -13.17 15.77 20.72
CA LYS A 61 -13.28 14.63 21.64
C LYS A 61 -12.66 13.34 21.10
N PHE A 62 -12.54 13.21 19.77
CA PHE A 62 -12.14 11.97 19.13
C PHE A 62 -10.85 11.35 19.68
N PHE A 63 -9.76 12.11 19.74
CA PHE A 63 -8.47 11.59 20.22
C PHE A 63 -8.50 11.31 21.73
N ALA A 64 -9.16 12.16 22.51
CA ALA A 64 -9.31 11.96 23.96
C ALA A 64 -10.12 10.68 24.28
N GLU A 65 -11.16 10.38 23.50
CA GLU A 65 -11.91 9.13 23.63
C GLU A 65 -11.10 7.94 23.10
N LEU A 66 -10.39 8.10 21.98
CA LEU A 66 -9.55 7.03 21.42
C LEU A 66 -8.48 6.58 22.41
N ASP A 67 -7.84 7.53 23.11
CA ASP A 67 -6.82 7.24 24.11
C ASP A 67 -7.36 6.43 25.30
N LYS A 68 -8.64 6.54 25.64
CA LYS A 68 -9.26 5.74 26.72
C LYS A 68 -9.41 4.27 26.34
N TYR A 69 -9.62 3.97 25.07
CA TYR A 69 -9.89 2.61 24.59
C TYR A 69 -8.70 1.96 23.88
N ARG A 70 -7.61 2.71 23.62
CA ARG A 70 -6.50 2.23 22.78
C ARG A 70 -5.88 0.92 23.27
N ASP A 71 -5.82 0.71 24.59
CA ASP A 71 -5.26 -0.53 25.15
C ASP A 71 -6.16 -1.74 24.88
N ASP A 72 -7.47 -1.58 25.08
CA ASP A 72 -8.47 -2.62 24.85
C ASP A 72 -8.48 -3.11 23.40
N VAL A 73 -8.18 -2.21 22.46
CA VAL A 73 -8.22 -2.50 21.02
C VAL A 73 -6.84 -2.61 20.38
N LYS A 74 -5.75 -2.65 21.19
CA LYS A 74 -4.36 -2.76 20.72
C LYS A 74 -3.94 -1.69 19.71
N LEU A 75 -4.34 -0.45 19.97
CA LEU A 75 -4.03 0.75 19.18
C LEU A 75 -3.12 1.72 19.95
N GLN A 76 -2.23 1.23 20.81
CA GLN A 76 -1.36 2.07 21.64
C GLN A 76 -0.58 3.10 20.82
N ASP A 77 -0.11 2.69 19.64
CA ASP A 77 0.78 3.48 18.78
C ASP A 77 0.02 4.35 17.76
N ILE A 78 -1.31 4.45 17.84
CA ILE A 78 -2.09 5.25 16.88
C ILE A 78 -1.95 6.76 17.10
N SER A 79 -1.71 7.16 18.35
CA SER A 79 -1.53 8.56 18.77
C SER A 79 -0.03 8.82 18.93
N PHE A 80 0.54 9.67 18.07
CA PHE A 80 1.96 10.07 18.16
C PHE A 80 2.11 11.56 17.90
N HIS A 81 3.12 12.17 18.55
CA HIS A 81 3.47 13.57 18.30
C HIS A 81 4.12 13.70 16.92
N SER A 82 3.64 14.67 16.14
CA SER A 82 4.10 14.93 14.78
C SER A 82 4.01 16.42 14.46
N PHE A 83 4.44 16.78 13.25
CA PHE A 83 4.42 18.15 12.76
C PHE A 83 3.25 18.37 11.81
N MET A 84 2.75 19.60 11.79
CA MET A 84 1.70 20.05 10.89
C MET A 84 2.18 21.30 10.17
N TRP A 85 2.13 21.27 8.86
CA TRP A 85 2.36 22.42 8.01
C TRP A 85 1.04 23.10 7.70
N LYS A 86 0.92 24.38 8.07
CA LYS A 86 -0.23 25.22 7.70
C LYS A 86 0.12 26.03 6.46
N PHE A 87 -0.66 25.86 5.40
CA PHE A 87 -0.66 26.76 4.25
C PHE A 87 -1.58 27.93 4.59
N HIS A 88 -1.06 29.15 4.49
CA HIS A 88 -1.74 30.40 4.89
C HIS A 88 -3.27 30.37 4.76
N SER A 89 -3.80 30.13 3.56
CA SER A 89 -5.24 30.05 3.26
C SER A 89 -5.69 28.69 2.70
N SER A 90 -4.77 27.80 2.34
CA SER A 90 -5.05 26.60 1.55
C SER A 90 -5.30 25.34 2.39
N GLY A 91 -5.22 25.45 3.73
CA GLY A 91 -5.46 24.37 4.66
C GLY A 91 -4.20 23.92 5.42
N SER A 92 -4.26 22.74 6.01
CA SER A 92 -3.16 22.17 6.80
C SER A 92 -2.86 20.74 6.36
N LEU A 93 -1.59 20.36 6.45
CA LEU A 93 -1.09 19.05 6.08
C LEU A 93 -0.19 18.51 7.19
N THR A 94 -0.42 17.28 7.63
CA THR A 94 0.49 16.61 8.57
C THR A 94 1.77 16.14 7.86
N ALA A 95 2.86 15.99 8.60
CA ALA A 95 4.11 15.47 8.04
C ALA A 95 3.93 14.08 7.39
N SER A 96 3.09 13.22 8.00
CA SER A 96 2.75 11.91 7.43
C SER A 96 1.99 12.02 6.11
N GLU A 97 1.02 12.94 6.00
CA GLU A 97 0.27 13.13 4.75
C GLU A 97 1.17 13.67 3.64
N ALA A 98 2.12 14.56 3.96
CA ALA A 98 3.12 15.01 2.99
C ALA A 98 3.97 13.84 2.48
N VAL A 99 4.47 12.98 3.38
CA VAL A 99 5.24 11.79 2.99
C VAL A 99 4.40 10.84 2.15
N PHE A 100 3.15 10.56 2.53
CA PHE A 100 2.25 9.70 1.76
C PHE A 100 1.96 10.27 0.36
N ALA A 101 1.73 11.58 0.25
CA ALA A 101 1.47 12.23 -1.02
C ALA A 101 2.68 12.14 -1.97
N LEU A 102 3.86 12.50 -1.49
CA LEU A 102 5.10 12.43 -2.26
C LEU A 102 5.44 11.00 -2.67
N THR A 103 5.32 10.05 -1.74
CA THR A 103 5.58 8.64 -2.01
C THR A 103 4.63 8.10 -3.09
N ALA A 104 3.33 8.44 -3.01
CA ALA A 104 2.36 8.04 -4.02
C ALA A 104 2.71 8.58 -5.42
N LEU A 105 3.10 9.85 -5.52
CA LEU A 105 3.53 10.45 -6.78
C LEU A 105 4.79 9.76 -7.32
N ILE A 106 5.80 9.49 -6.48
CA ILE A 106 7.05 8.88 -6.93
C ILE A 106 6.86 7.41 -7.32
N GLU A 107 6.08 6.65 -6.55
CA GLU A 107 6.00 5.19 -6.70
C GLU A 107 4.96 4.72 -7.72
N ALA A 108 3.82 5.40 -7.84
CA ALA A 108 2.83 5.05 -8.85
C ALA A 108 3.36 5.35 -10.26
N GLY A 109 3.96 6.53 -10.44
CA GLY A 109 4.19 7.10 -11.75
C GLY A 109 2.89 7.34 -12.55
N PRO A 110 3.00 7.85 -13.79
CA PRO A 110 1.84 8.21 -14.60
C PRO A 110 0.94 7.02 -14.98
N TYR A 111 1.54 5.86 -15.30
CA TYR A 111 0.80 4.70 -15.78
C TYR A 111 -0.11 4.08 -14.70
N VAL A 112 0.40 3.90 -13.48
CA VAL A 112 -0.44 3.43 -12.36
C VAL A 112 -1.48 4.48 -12.04
N ALA A 113 -1.15 5.77 -12.06
CA ALA A 113 -2.15 6.81 -11.82
C ALA A 113 -3.26 6.82 -12.87
N ASP A 114 -2.95 6.55 -14.13
CA ASP A 114 -3.95 6.38 -15.19
C ASP A 114 -4.86 5.16 -14.94
N ASP A 115 -4.28 4.00 -14.58
CA ASP A 115 -5.02 2.78 -14.19
C ASP A 115 -5.98 3.04 -13.01
N LEU A 116 -5.55 3.90 -12.07
CA LEU A 116 -6.35 4.33 -10.93
C LEU A 116 -7.34 5.46 -11.26
N GLY A 117 -7.42 5.92 -12.50
CA GLY A 117 -8.26 7.06 -12.91
C GLY A 117 -7.89 8.37 -12.20
N ALA A 118 -6.60 8.57 -11.89
CA ALA A 118 -6.01 9.73 -11.23
C ALA A 118 -4.96 10.43 -12.13
N ARG A 119 -5.21 10.42 -13.45
CA ARG A 119 -4.32 10.98 -14.47
C ARG A 119 -3.92 12.43 -14.20
N ASP A 120 -4.83 13.20 -13.65
CA ASP A 120 -4.67 14.62 -13.33
C ASP A 120 -3.62 14.89 -12.24
N ALA A 121 -3.20 13.86 -11.49
CA ALA A 121 -2.05 13.93 -10.59
C ALA A 121 -0.76 14.34 -11.32
N TYR A 122 -0.67 14.01 -12.61
CA TYR A 122 0.44 14.36 -13.49
C TYR A 122 -0.04 15.38 -14.53
N PRO A 123 0.66 16.51 -14.72
CA PRO A 123 0.39 17.40 -15.83
C PRO A 123 0.57 16.61 -17.12
N ARG A 124 -0.22 16.93 -18.15
CA ARG A 124 -0.03 16.37 -19.48
C ARG A 124 1.42 16.59 -19.87
N ILE A 125 2.22 15.52 -19.91
CA ILE A 125 3.50 15.56 -20.61
C ILE A 125 3.11 15.91 -22.05
N PRO A 126 3.53 17.07 -22.60
CA PRO A 126 3.23 17.38 -23.98
C PRO A 126 3.75 16.21 -24.81
N ALA A 127 2.84 15.58 -25.56
CA ALA A 127 3.18 14.48 -26.43
C ALA A 127 4.25 14.99 -27.41
N SER A 128 5.51 14.72 -27.10
CA SER A 128 6.61 15.00 -28.01
C SER A 128 6.48 13.99 -29.15
N GLY A 129 5.67 14.33 -30.15
CA GLY A 129 5.77 13.89 -31.54
C GLY A 129 5.77 12.40 -31.88
N SER A 130 5.61 11.46 -30.94
CA SER A 130 5.54 10.04 -31.29
C SER A 130 4.10 9.59 -31.40
N SER A 131 3.57 9.73 -32.62
CA SER A 131 2.40 9.02 -33.09
C SER A 131 2.73 7.53 -33.20
N ASN A 132 2.80 6.86 -32.06
CA ASN A 132 2.62 5.42 -31.88
C ASN A 132 2.57 5.20 -30.37
N GLY A 133 1.56 4.46 -29.89
CA GLY A 133 1.31 4.16 -28.47
C GLY A 133 2.37 3.28 -27.80
N ALA A 134 3.65 3.58 -28.01
CA ALA A 134 4.79 2.99 -27.36
C ALA A 134 5.41 4.04 -26.44
N TYR A 135 4.85 4.21 -25.25
CA TYR A 135 5.49 4.97 -24.17
C TYR A 135 6.69 4.16 -23.65
N PHE A 136 7.83 4.32 -24.33
CA PHE A 136 9.20 3.93 -23.96
C PHE A 136 9.49 2.43 -23.69
N SER A 137 10.70 2.00 -24.05
CA SER A 137 11.26 0.71 -23.64
C SER A 137 11.29 0.59 -22.11
N GLU A 138 10.77 -0.52 -21.59
CA GLU A 138 10.24 -0.72 -20.22
C GLU A 138 11.20 -0.53 -19.03
N LYS A 139 12.51 -0.35 -19.24
CA LYS A 139 13.49 -0.22 -18.14
C LYS A 139 14.02 1.20 -17.96
N ASP A 140 14.57 1.81 -19.00
CA ASP A 140 15.14 3.18 -18.92
C ASP A 140 14.05 4.26 -18.83
N GLY A 141 12.86 4.00 -19.37
CA GLY A 141 11.73 4.92 -19.30
C GLY A 141 11.19 5.10 -17.89
N TRP A 142 11.18 4.04 -17.07
CA TRP A 142 10.64 4.12 -15.72
C TRP A 142 11.54 4.90 -14.76
N ASP A 143 12.85 4.64 -14.79
CA ASP A 143 13.81 5.36 -13.94
C ASP A 143 13.89 6.85 -14.32
N LEU A 144 13.82 7.16 -15.62
CA LEU A 144 13.77 8.54 -16.11
C LEU A 144 12.48 9.26 -15.70
N GLU A 145 11.32 8.62 -15.85
CA GLU A 145 10.04 9.20 -15.41
C GLU A 145 10.00 9.39 -13.89
N ARG A 146 10.51 8.43 -13.12
CA ARG A 146 10.63 8.56 -11.67
C ARG A 146 11.53 9.72 -11.28
N ALA A 147 12.66 9.91 -11.96
CA ALA A 147 13.55 11.05 -11.74
C ALA A 147 12.86 12.40 -12.05
N LYS A 148 12.09 12.50 -13.15
CA LYS A 148 11.31 13.71 -13.48
C LYS A 148 10.26 14.02 -12.41
N VAL A 149 9.55 13.00 -11.92
CA VAL A 149 8.54 13.17 -10.87
C VAL A 149 9.21 13.56 -9.55
N MET A 150 10.36 12.99 -9.22
CA MET A 150 11.13 13.34 -8.03
C MET A 150 11.59 14.79 -8.05
N LEU A 151 12.15 15.27 -9.17
CA LEU A 151 12.52 16.67 -9.35
C LEU A 151 11.32 17.62 -9.21
N ARG A 152 10.14 17.20 -9.68
CA ARG A 152 8.92 17.98 -9.51
C ARG A 152 8.46 18.01 -8.06
N CYS A 153 8.52 16.87 -7.36
CA CYS A 153 8.21 16.79 -5.94
C CYS A 153 9.14 17.68 -5.10
N GLU A 154 10.43 17.71 -5.44
CA GLU A 154 11.42 18.58 -4.81
C GLU A 154 11.07 20.06 -5.02
N LYS A 155 10.83 20.47 -6.27
CA LYS A 155 10.41 21.85 -6.59
C LYS A 155 9.11 22.23 -5.90
N ALA A 156 8.15 21.29 -5.83
CA ALA A 156 6.86 21.50 -5.19
C ALA A 156 6.99 21.82 -3.71
N LEU A 157 8.06 21.42 -3.02
CA LEU A 157 8.25 21.73 -1.59
C LEU A 157 8.65 23.19 -1.33
N GLY A 158 9.09 23.94 -2.35
CA GLY A 158 9.55 25.32 -2.21
C GLY A 158 8.66 26.38 -2.86
N ASP A 159 7.54 26.01 -3.48
CA ASP A 159 6.78 26.88 -4.38
C ASP A 159 5.30 27.01 -3.98
N THR A 160 4.63 28.03 -4.50
CA THR A 160 3.18 28.25 -4.42
C THR A 160 2.33 27.05 -4.87
N GLU A 161 2.87 26.18 -5.74
CA GLU A 161 2.20 24.96 -6.19
C GLU A 161 2.18 23.81 -5.16
N THR A 162 2.86 23.94 -4.00
CA THR A 162 2.95 22.86 -3.00
C THR A 162 1.58 22.28 -2.68
N ALA A 163 0.61 23.14 -2.34
CA ALA A 163 -0.70 22.71 -1.87
C ALA A 163 -1.45 21.88 -2.94
N MET A 164 -1.37 22.30 -4.21
CA MET A 164 -2.02 21.60 -5.32
C MET A 164 -1.38 20.22 -5.56
N ILE A 165 -0.04 20.16 -5.61
CA ILE A 165 0.69 18.91 -5.86
C ILE A 165 0.47 17.92 -4.69
N MET A 166 0.51 18.41 -3.45
CA MET A 166 0.23 17.59 -2.27
C MET A 166 -1.20 17.06 -2.29
N SER A 167 -2.20 17.89 -2.61
CA SER A 167 -3.59 17.45 -2.71
C SER A 167 -3.76 16.30 -3.71
N LYS A 168 -3.17 16.44 -4.90
CA LYS A 168 -3.15 15.38 -5.93
C LYS A 168 -2.45 14.10 -5.46
N GLY A 169 -1.32 14.25 -4.77
CA GLY A 169 -0.61 13.11 -4.19
C GLY A 169 -1.42 12.39 -3.12
N ILE A 170 -2.18 13.11 -2.28
CA ILE A 170 -3.07 12.51 -1.26
C ILE A 170 -4.20 11.73 -1.93
N GLU A 171 -4.81 12.28 -2.98
CA GLU A 171 -5.87 11.58 -3.71
C GLU A 171 -5.37 10.30 -4.37
N LEU A 172 -4.21 10.37 -5.02
CA LEU A 172 -3.53 9.20 -5.58
C LEU A 172 -3.19 8.17 -4.49
N TYR A 173 -2.69 8.64 -3.34
CA TYR A 173 -2.38 7.78 -2.21
C TYR A 173 -3.61 7.06 -1.66
N LYS A 174 -4.76 7.76 -1.53
CA LYS A 174 -6.02 7.16 -1.07
C LYS A 174 -6.44 5.99 -1.94
N LYS A 175 -6.34 6.14 -3.28
CA LYS A 175 -6.65 5.08 -4.24
C LYS A 175 -5.66 3.92 -4.16
N LEU A 176 -4.37 4.23 -4.07
CA LEU A 176 -3.32 3.22 -3.90
C LEU A 176 -3.53 2.37 -2.64
N ILE A 177 -3.73 3.00 -1.49
CA ILE A 177 -3.85 2.27 -0.22
C ILE A 177 -5.14 1.44 -0.17
N GLU A 178 -6.22 1.89 -0.82
CA GLU A 178 -7.46 1.12 -0.95
C GLU A 178 -7.24 -0.19 -1.71
N ILE A 179 -6.53 -0.16 -2.84
CA ILE A 179 -6.19 -1.37 -3.61
C ILE A 179 -5.23 -2.28 -2.84
N ILE A 180 -4.21 -1.71 -2.19
CA ILE A 180 -3.28 -2.48 -1.35
C ILE A 180 -4.05 -3.21 -0.23
N MET A 181 -4.96 -2.54 0.47
CA MET A 181 -5.75 -3.14 1.55
C MET A 181 -6.76 -4.17 1.06
N THR A 182 -7.35 -3.93 -0.11
CA THR A 182 -8.25 -4.89 -0.77
C THR A 182 -7.49 -6.16 -1.14
N GLN A 183 -6.32 -6.03 -1.79
CA GLN A 183 -5.46 -7.15 -2.12
C GLN A 183 -4.95 -7.88 -0.87
N ALA A 184 -4.58 -7.14 0.18
CA ALA A 184 -4.16 -7.73 1.45
C ALA A 184 -5.26 -8.62 2.04
N THR A 185 -6.51 -8.15 2.01
CA THR A 185 -7.68 -8.93 2.46
C THR A 185 -7.84 -10.22 1.66
N VAL A 186 -7.71 -10.15 0.33
CA VAL A 186 -7.75 -11.34 -0.55
C VAL A 186 -6.63 -12.32 -0.21
N CYS A 187 -5.39 -11.83 -0.08
CA CYS A 187 -4.24 -12.64 0.26
C CYS A 187 -4.41 -13.33 1.63
N ILE A 188 -4.87 -12.62 2.66
CA ILE A 188 -5.08 -13.19 4.00
C ILE A 188 -6.21 -14.24 3.98
N LYS A 189 -7.32 -13.96 3.29
CA LYS A 189 -8.41 -14.94 3.12
C LYS A 189 -7.92 -16.21 2.42
N ASN A 190 -7.17 -16.08 1.33
CA ASN A 190 -6.61 -17.23 0.61
C ASN A 190 -5.58 -17.98 1.47
N LEU A 191 -4.73 -17.28 2.21
CA LEU A 191 -3.77 -17.89 3.12
C LEU A 191 -4.42 -18.61 4.29
N THR A 192 -5.63 -18.24 4.70
CA THR A 192 -6.34 -18.90 5.80
C THR A 192 -7.15 -20.11 5.34
N THR A 193 -7.71 -20.06 4.14
CA THR A 193 -8.57 -21.14 3.59
C THR A 193 -7.81 -22.17 2.76
N ASP A 194 -6.79 -21.77 1.99
CA ASP A 194 -6.10 -22.65 1.06
C ASP A 194 -4.87 -23.33 1.68
N SER A 195 -4.98 -24.63 1.90
CA SER A 195 -3.89 -25.48 2.38
C SER A 195 -2.69 -25.56 1.41
N GLN A 196 -2.89 -25.36 0.11
CA GLN A 196 -1.83 -25.37 -0.91
C GLN A 196 -0.96 -24.12 -0.78
N VAL A 197 -1.53 -22.93 -0.64
CA VAL A 197 -0.76 -21.68 -0.43
C VAL A 197 0.05 -21.77 0.86
N LYS A 198 -0.55 -22.29 1.95
CA LYS A 198 0.16 -22.57 3.21
C LYS A 198 1.36 -23.50 3.01
N ARG A 199 1.22 -24.52 2.15
CA ARG A 199 2.30 -25.48 1.82
C ARG A 199 3.37 -24.90 0.90
N ARG A 200 2.98 -24.07 -0.07
CA ARG A 200 3.87 -23.44 -1.07
C ARG A 200 4.73 -22.32 -0.46
N GLY A 201 4.22 -21.62 0.55
CA GLY A 201 4.98 -20.59 1.26
C GLY A 201 5.20 -19.30 0.45
N TRP A 202 4.44 -19.11 -0.62
CA TRP A 202 4.43 -17.89 -1.42
C TRP A 202 3.01 -17.56 -1.90
N VAL A 203 2.81 -16.28 -2.21
CA VAL A 203 1.54 -15.70 -2.66
C VAL A 203 1.79 -15.07 -4.02
N GLU A 204 1.03 -15.52 -5.01
CA GLU A 204 0.98 -14.88 -6.32
C GLU A 204 -0.03 -13.75 -6.29
N ILE A 205 0.38 -12.57 -6.78
CA ILE A 205 -0.46 -11.41 -6.92
C ILE A 205 -0.97 -11.36 -8.36
N ASP A 206 -2.30 -11.41 -8.49
CA ASP A 206 -2.96 -11.23 -9.77
C ASP A 206 -2.91 -9.76 -10.17
N ASN A 207 -2.08 -9.44 -11.16
CA ASN A 207 -1.94 -8.10 -11.73
C ASN A 207 -2.84 -7.87 -12.95
N SER A 208 -3.72 -8.82 -13.31
CA SER A 208 -4.64 -8.65 -14.44
C SER A 208 -5.61 -7.50 -14.25
N THR A 209 -5.94 -7.18 -13.00
CA THR A 209 -6.89 -6.11 -12.65
C THR A 209 -6.21 -4.78 -12.42
N HIS A 210 -5.00 -4.79 -11.84
CA HIS A 210 -4.24 -3.57 -11.54
C HIS A 210 -2.74 -3.81 -11.69
N VAL A 211 -2.09 -2.92 -12.43
CA VAL A 211 -0.62 -2.91 -12.61
C VAL A 211 0.13 -2.37 -11.40
N THR A 212 -0.59 -1.92 -10.36
CA THR A 212 -0.06 -1.34 -9.12
C THR A 212 1.07 -2.16 -8.49
N PHE A 213 0.94 -3.49 -8.40
CA PHE A 213 1.94 -4.33 -7.73
C PHE A 213 3.12 -4.74 -8.62
N THR A 214 3.16 -4.27 -9.88
CA THR A 214 4.39 -4.29 -10.70
C THR A 214 5.39 -3.21 -10.24
N LYS A 215 5.01 -2.38 -9.26
CA LYS A 215 5.89 -1.40 -8.62
C LYS A 215 6.40 -1.93 -7.27
N PRO A 216 7.70 -1.76 -6.95
CA PRO A 216 8.29 -2.30 -5.73
C PRO A 216 7.64 -1.81 -4.43
N GLY A 217 7.35 -0.50 -4.32
CA GLY A 217 6.80 0.10 -3.10
C GLY A 217 5.44 -0.50 -2.69
N PRO A 218 4.41 -0.47 -3.57
CA PRO A 218 3.14 -1.13 -3.31
C PRO A 218 3.25 -2.62 -2.98
N LEU A 219 4.13 -3.36 -3.67
CA LEU A 219 4.34 -4.79 -3.42
C LEU A 219 4.97 -5.07 -2.05
N VAL A 220 6.01 -4.32 -1.68
CA VAL A 220 6.64 -4.43 -0.34
C VAL A 220 5.64 -4.09 0.75
N ARG A 221 4.82 -3.05 0.54
CA ARG A 221 3.81 -2.63 1.50
C ARG A 221 2.72 -3.69 1.68
N LEU A 222 2.22 -4.26 0.59
CA LEU A 222 1.31 -5.40 0.62
C LEU A 222 1.92 -6.59 1.39
N ALA A 223 3.16 -6.96 1.06
CA ALA A 223 3.86 -8.06 1.69
C ALA A 223 4.00 -7.86 3.20
N TYR A 224 4.32 -6.63 3.63
CA TYR A 224 4.40 -6.26 5.03
C TYR A 224 3.05 -6.40 5.73
N ILE A 225 1.98 -5.79 5.20
CA ILE A 225 0.64 -5.83 5.78
C ILE A 225 0.15 -7.28 5.94
N VAL A 226 0.28 -8.09 4.89
CA VAL A 226 -0.16 -9.49 4.93
C VAL A 226 0.67 -10.29 5.93
N THR A 227 2.00 -10.14 5.95
CA THR A 227 2.86 -10.88 6.89
C THR A 227 2.55 -10.49 8.34
N ASP A 228 2.31 -9.21 8.61
CA ASP A 228 1.95 -8.70 9.94
C ASP A 228 0.61 -9.25 10.45
N ASN A 229 -0.33 -9.53 9.53
CA ASN A 229 -1.66 -10.06 9.86
C ASN A 229 -1.70 -11.60 9.94
N VAL A 230 -0.72 -12.29 9.36
CA VAL A 230 -0.61 -13.76 9.38
C VAL A 230 0.49 -14.21 10.37
N LYS A 231 0.80 -13.40 11.40
CA LYS A 231 1.87 -13.61 12.41
C LYS A 231 1.98 -15.02 13.04
N ASN A 232 0.93 -15.83 13.02
CA ASN A 232 0.98 -17.24 13.45
C ASN A 232 1.64 -18.18 12.43
N SER A 233 2.00 -17.68 11.25
CA SER A 233 2.83 -18.39 10.28
C SER A 233 4.29 -18.33 10.74
N ARG A 234 4.83 -19.45 11.21
CA ARG A 234 6.29 -19.63 11.40
C ARG A 234 7.10 -19.55 10.09
N ARG A 235 6.45 -19.28 8.95
CA ARG A 235 7.05 -19.28 7.62
C ARG A 235 7.13 -17.86 7.09
N ILE A 236 8.30 -17.51 6.56
CA ILE A 236 8.47 -16.32 5.74
C ILE A 236 7.64 -16.51 4.47
N LEU A 237 6.72 -15.56 4.22
CA LEU A 237 5.91 -15.53 3.02
C LEU A 237 6.65 -14.74 1.94
N VAL A 238 6.73 -15.32 0.74
CA VAL A 238 7.24 -14.64 -0.45
C VAL A 238 6.07 -14.17 -1.30
N PHE A 239 6.12 -12.95 -1.80
CA PHE A 239 5.10 -12.34 -2.65
C PHE A 239 5.66 -12.18 -4.05
N VAL A 240 4.91 -12.61 -5.06
CA VAL A 240 5.33 -12.58 -6.46
C VAL A 240 4.32 -11.82 -7.27
N ALA A 241 4.77 -10.80 -7.99
CA ALA A 241 3.96 -10.01 -8.89
C ALA A 241 4.54 -10.12 -10.30
N ARG A 242 3.75 -10.62 -11.25
CA ARG A 242 4.15 -10.79 -12.65
C ARG A 242 3.54 -9.70 -13.53
N GLY A 243 4.30 -9.15 -14.47
CA GLY A 243 3.74 -8.28 -15.49
C GLY A 243 2.88 -9.08 -16.47
N ALA A 244 1.86 -8.46 -17.08
CA ALA A 244 1.01 -9.13 -18.06
C ALA A 244 1.76 -9.47 -19.38
N SER A 245 2.81 -8.71 -19.70
CA SER A 245 3.61 -8.82 -20.92
C SER A 245 5.10 -9.05 -20.65
N ASP A 246 5.51 -9.14 -19.37
CA ASP A 246 6.92 -9.20 -18.98
C ASP A 246 7.30 -10.62 -18.55
N ASP A 247 8.38 -11.14 -19.13
CA ASP A 247 9.04 -12.37 -18.70
C ASP A 247 9.70 -12.22 -17.33
N ARG A 248 9.61 -11.05 -16.70
CA ARG A 248 10.11 -10.75 -15.36
C ARG A 248 9.00 -10.72 -14.31
N ALA A 249 9.40 -11.01 -13.09
CA ALA A 249 8.58 -10.94 -11.90
C ALA A 249 9.29 -10.12 -10.83
N LEU A 250 8.51 -9.29 -10.11
CA LEU A 250 8.95 -8.75 -8.84
C LEU A 250 8.68 -9.77 -7.74
N VAL A 251 9.69 -10.03 -6.92
CA VAL A 251 9.63 -10.96 -5.79
C VAL A 251 9.96 -10.18 -4.53
N SER A 252 9.08 -10.26 -3.52
CA SER A 252 9.16 -9.45 -2.30
C SER A 252 8.87 -10.25 -1.03
N ILE A 253 9.37 -9.75 0.10
CA ILE A 253 9.07 -10.26 1.45
C ILE A 253 8.64 -9.12 2.38
N GLY A 254 7.79 -9.42 3.37
CA GLY A 254 7.26 -8.39 4.27
C GLY A 254 8.29 -7.80 5.23
N HIS A 255 9.11 -8.67 5.84
CA HIS A 255 10.15 -8.28 6.79
C HIS A 255 11.54 -8.60 6.23
N LYS A 256 12.56 -7.82 6.64
CA LYS A 256 13.94 -8.04 6.21
C LYS A 256 14.41 -9.45 6.57
N SER A 257 15.09 -10.12 5.64
CA SER A 257 15.68 -11.45 5.84
C SER A 257 17.07 -11.49 5.22
N ALA A 258 18.09 -11.71 6.06
CA ALA A 258 19.47 -11.86 5.60
C ALA A 258 19.63 -13.04 4.63
N GLN A 259 18.82 -14.09 4.78
CA GLN A 259 18.85 -15.26 3.89
C GLN A 259 18.28 -14.96 2.50
N PHE A 260 17.26 -14.09 2.43
CA PHE A 260 16.67 -13.67 1.15
C PHE A 260 17.68 -12.81 0.39
N GLU A 261 18.30 -11.87 1.10
CA GLU A 261 19.31 -10.98 0.57
C GLU A 261 20.57 -11.73 0.12
N ALA A 262 21.10 -12.64 0.94
CA ALA A 262 22.26 -13.46 0.59
C ALA A 262 21.99 -14.31 -0.66
N LEU A 263 20.81 -14.97 -0.73
CA LEU A 263 20.46 -15.77 -1.91
C LEU A 263 20.30 -14.91 -3.17
N ALA A 264 19.75 -13.70 -3.05
CA ALA A 264 19.65 -12.77 -4.17
C ALA A 264 21.04 -12.35 -4.69
N ILE A 265 21.96 -12.04 -3.78
CA ILE A 265 23.35 -11.68 -4.12
C ILE A 265 24.07 -12.85 -4.79
N GLU A 266 23.97 -14.06 -4.24
CA GLU A 266 24.61 -15.26 -4.82
C GLU A 266 24.08 -15.62 -6.21
N ARG A 267 22.83 -15.23 -6.50
CA ARG A 267 22.17 -15.41 -7.79
C ARG A 267 22.40 -14.25 -8.75
N ASP A 268 23.19 -13.26 -8.35
CA ASP A 268 23.42 -12.01 -9.09
C ASP A 268 22.11 -11.32 -9.51
N LEU A 269 21.11 -11.35 -8.62
CA LEU A 269 19.84 -10.73 -8.86
C LEU A 269 19.90 -9.25 -8.49
N GLY A 270 19.56 -8.39 -9.46
CA GLY A 270 19.51 -6.95 -9.25
C GLY A 270 18.42 -6.56 -8.24
N PHE A 271 18.80 -5.83 -7.20
CA PHE A 271 17.86 -5.10 -6.37
C PHE A 271 17.38 -3.87 -7.16
N LYS A 272 16.10 -3.83 -7.54
CA LYS A 272 15.53 -2.69 -8.28
C LYS A 272 15.37 -1.42 -7.44
N THR A 273 15.53 -1.53 -6.13
CA THR A 273 15.42 -0.40 -5.21
C THR A 273 16.46 -0.51 -4.11
N PHE A 274 16.66 0.58 -3.35
CA PHE A 274 17.42 0.52 -2.10
C PHE A 274 16.79 -0.42 -1.05
N ASP A 275 15.53 -0.80 -1.22
CA ASP A 275 14.88 -1.78 -0.38
C ASP A 275 15.29 -3.20 -0.77
N ARG A 276 16.12 -3.83 0.05
CA ARG A 276 16.62 -5.20 -0.16
C ARG A 276 15.55 -6.28 0.08
N ARG A 277 14.31 -5.91 0.37
CA ARG A 277 13.17 -6.83 0.47
C ARG A 277 12.57 -7.20 -0.88
N VAL A 278 12.93 -6.49 -1.96
CA VAL A 278 12.36 -6.69 -3.29
C VAL A 278 13.45 -6.85 -4.34
N ILE A 279 13.29 -7.88 -5.16
CA ILE A 279 14.18 -8.22 -6.26
C ILE A 279 13.37 -8.42 -7.53
N GLU A 280 14.04 -8.28 -8.66
CA GLU A 280 13.49 -8.64 -9.95
C GLU A 280 14.24 -9.85 -10.50
N MET A 281 13.51 -10.81 -11.07
CA MET A 281 14.09 -11.97 -11.74
C MET A 281 13.20 -12.43 -12.88
N TYR A 282 13.68 -13.36 -13.71
CA TYR A 282 12.85 -13.96 -14.74
C TYR A 282 11.76 -14.85 -14.10
N SER A 283 10.55 -14.78 -14.63
CA SER A 283 9.36 -15.51 -14.18
C SER A 283 9.58 -17.02 -14.08
N LYS A 284 10.40 -17.59 -14.98
CA LYS A 284 10.80 -19.01 -14.99
C LYS A 284 11.71 -19.40 -13.82
N GLU A 285 12.39 -18.45 -13.19
CA GLU A 285 13.37 -18.68 -12.12
C GLU A 285 12.75 -18.57 -10.72
N VAL A 286 11.59 -17.93 -10.62
CA VAL A 286 10.89 -17.62 -9.36
C VAL A 286 10.70 -18.86 -8.49
N GLU A 287 10.18 -19.95 -9.05
CA GLU A 287 9.92 -21.16 -8.25
C GLU A 287 11.20 -21.79 -7.70
N ASN A 288 12.26 -21.80 -8.51
CA ASN A 288 13.56 -22.33 -8.11
C ASN A 288 14.18 -21.47 -7.00
N PHE A 289 14.09 -20.14 -7.14
CA PHE A 289 14.54 -19.20 -6.12
C PHE A 289 13.79 -19.41 -4.79
N ILE A 290 12.46 -19.45 -4.82
CA ILE A 290 11.63 -19.66 -3.60
C ILE A 290 11.97 -21.00 -2.95
N ARG A 291 12.17 -22.06 -3.73
CA ARG A 291 12.54 -23.38 -3.21
C ARG A 291 13.88 -23.35 -2.46
N GLN A 292 14.87 -22.65 -3.01
CA GLN A 292 16.19 -22.51 -2.37
C GLN A 292 16.14 -21.63 -1.13
N PHE A 293 15.43 -20.50 -1.21
CA PHE A 293 15.23 -19.61 -0.07
C PHE A 293 14.64 -20.36 1.12
N ARG A 294 13.60 -21.17 0.86
CA ARG A 294 12.96 -21.98 1.90
C ARG A 294 13.89 -22.99 2.56
N ARG A 295 14.74 -23.69 1.78
CA ARG A 295 15.71 -24.66 2.34
C ARG A 295 16.63 -24.00 3.37
N ARG A 296 17.15 -22.81 3.02
CA ARG A 296 18.01 -22.00 3.90
C ARG A 296 17.28 -21.50 5.14
N SER A 297 16.01 -21.09 5.00
CA SER A 297 15.21 -20.61 6.12
C SER A 297 14.80 -21.68 7.11
N THR A 298 14.79 -22.95 6.71
CA THR A 298 14.46 -24.06 7.60
C THR A 298 15.66 -24.72 8.30
N GLY A 299 16.89 -24.33 7.96
CA GLY A 299 18.10 -24.86 8.61
C GLY A 299 18.34 -26.36 8.37
N HIS A 300 17.82 -26.92 7.27
CA HIS A 300 18.16 -28.27 6.83
C HIS A 300 19.32 -28.19 5.83
N ASP A 301 20.53 -28.05 6.38
CA ASP A 301 21.74 -28.64 5.83
C ASP A 301 22.17 -29.78 6.77
#